data_AF-A0A7L3AC47-F1
#
_entry.id   AF-A0A7L3AC47-F1
#
_cell.length_a   1.000
_cell.length_b   1.000
_cell.length_c   1.000
_cell.angle_alpha   90.00
_cell.angle_beta   90.00
_cell.angle_gamma   90.00
#
_symmetry.space_group_name_H-M   'P 1'
#
loop_
_entity.id
_entity.type
_entity.pdbx_description
1 polymer ?
#
loop_
_entity_poly.entity_id
_entity_poly.type
_entity_poly.pdbx_seq_one_letter_code
_entity_poly.pdbx_strand_id
1 'polypeptide(L)'
;RKIIFEKQWFYLDNAIGHIYGTTFEVTSGGNLQPKQEVEETTTETKEAGTDNRNIVDDGKSQKLTHDDIKALKDKGIKGQEIVQQLIENSTTFRDKTEFAQDKYIKKKKKKYEAVITIVKPSTRILSTMYYAREPGKINHLRYDTLAQMLTLGNIRAGNKMIVMETCAGLVLGAVMERMGGYGSIIQMYPGGGPVRAATSCFGFPKLFFNNLHEFPLSKVDSLLSGTFSTESLPSEPEDNTLMEEESNGLTDEKQTSLQETEEEPTTEAAMEINQTEEQ
;
A
#
# COMPACT_ATOMS: atom_id res chain seq x y z
N ARG A 1 -4.01 19.41 5.25
CA ARG A 1 -3.28 18.48 6.15
C ARG A 1 -2.06 17.94 5.41
N LYS A 2 -0.90 17.87 6.08
CA LYS A 2 0.31 17.26 5.50
C LYS A 2 0.19 15.74 5.61
N ILE A 3 0.32 15.02 4.50
CA ILE A 3 0.26 13.55 4.42
C ILE A 3 1.65 13.02 4.10
N ILE A 4 2.02 11.87 4.67
CA ILE A 4 3.27 11.16 4.38
C ILE A 4 2.95 9.84 3.67
N PHE A 5 3.61 9.57 2.54
CA PHE A 5 3.45 8.34 1.78
C PHE A 5 4.77 8.02 1.07
N GLU A 6 5.27 6.77 1.22
CA GLU A 6 6.48 6.29 0.53
C GLU A 6 7.67 7.26 0.59
N LYS A 7 8.01 7.74 1.80
CA LYS A 7 9.11 8.68 2.09
C LYS A 7 8.95 10.09 1.50
N GLN A 8 7.78 10.43 0.97
CA GLN A 8 7.44 11.78 0.53
C GLN A 8 6.34 12.37 1.40
N TRP A 9 6.25 13.70 1.41
CA TRP A 9 5.15 14.41 2.03
C TRP A 9 4.46 15.31 1.01
N PHE A 10 3.14 15.43 1.12
CA PHE A 10 2.35 16.30 0.25
C PHE A 10 1.04 16.78 0.89
N TYR A 11 0.43 17.78 0.26
CA TYR A 11 -0.90 18.31 0.54
C TYR A 11 -1.89 17.83 -0.52
N LEU A 12 -3.12 17.56 -0.09
CA LEU A 12 -4.19 17.01 -0.94
C LEU A 12 -5.02 18.09 -1.64
N ASP A 13 -4.84 19.36 -1.29
CA ASP A 13 -5.64 20.48 -1.76
C ASP A 13 -5.74 20.53 -3.29
N ASN A 14 -4.62 20.29 -3.99
CA ASN A 14 -4.55 20.29 -5.45
C ASN A 14 -5.13 19.04 -6.13
N ALA A 15 -5.55 18.03 -5.37
CA ALA A 15 -6.21 16.85 -5.93
C ALA A 15 -7.73 17.02 -6.09
N ILE A 16 -8.31 18.06 -5.47
CA ILE A 16 -9.75 18.31 -5.49
C ILE A 16 -10.20 18.75 -6.89
N GLY A 17 -11.36 18.25 -7.34
CA GLY A 17 -11.91 18.55 -8.66
C GLY A 17 -11.43 17.62 -9.77
N HIS A 18 -10.45 16.76 -9.49
CA HIS A 18 -10.00 15.71 -10.40
C HIS A 18 -10.79 14.41 -10.23
N ILE A 19 -10.85 13.61 -11.29
CA ILE A 19 -11.51 12.31 -11.27
C ILE A 19 -10.65 11.28 -10.51
N TYR A 20 -11.30 10.29 -9.90
CA TYR A 20 -10.55 9.13 -9.39
C TYR A 20 -9.82 8.42 -10.54
N GLY A 21 -8.60 7.99 -10.28
CA GLY A 21 -7.66 7.47 -11.29
C GLY A 21 -6.71 8.54 -11.84
N THR A 22 -6.93 9.84 -11.55
CA THR A 22 -5.94 10.86 -11.87
C THR A 22 -4.64 10.61 -11.13
N THR A 23 -3.55 10.85 -11.85
CA THR A 23 -2.19 10.57 -11.44
C THR A 23 -1.43 11.89 -11.28
N PHE A 24 -0.63 11.99 -10.23
CA PHE A 24 0.01 13.21 -9.78
C PHE A 24 1.50 13.00 -9.54
N GLU A 25 2.27 14.06 -9.74
CA GLU A 25 3.66 14.17 -9.30
C GLU A 25 3.74 15.15 -8.12
N VAL A 26 4.60 14.85 -7.15
CA VAL A 26 4.85 15.73 -6.00
C VAL A 26 5.89 16.76 -6.39
N THR A 27 5.54 18.05 -6.34
CA THR A 27 6.48 19.13 -6.64
C THR A 27 7.27 19.56 -5.42
N SER A 28 8.32 20.35 -5.65
CA SER A 28 9.00 21.14 -4.62
C SER A 28 7.96 21.92 -3.80
N GLY A 29 7.91 21.68 -2.49
CA GLY A 29 6.89 22.26 -1.59
C GLY A 29 5.71 21.33 -1.26
N GLY A 30 5.69 20.10 -1.77
CA GLY A 30 4.70 19.08 -1.39
C GLY A 30 3.32 19.29 -2.03
N ASN A 31 3.22 20.05 -3.12
CA ASN A 31 1.97 20.17 -3.86
C ASN A 31 1.85 19.04 -4.88
N LEU A 32 0.63 18.55 -5.09
CA LEU A 32 0.32 17.61 -6.15
C LEU A 32 0.07 18.37 -7.45
N GLN A 33 0.70 17.92 -8.54
CA GLN A 33 0.44 18.40 -9.89
C GLN A 33 -0.02 17.23 -10.76
N PRO A 34 -1.16 17.33 -11.47
CA PRO A 34 -1.59 16.29 -12.39
C PRO A 34 -0.52 16.01 -13.44
N LYS A 35 -0.17 14.73 -13.61
CA LYS A 35 0.76 14.30 -14.64
C LYS A 35 0.04 14.39 -15.99
N GLN A 36 0.60 15.16 -16.92
CA GLN A 36 0.16 15.13 -18.31
C GLN A 36 0.66 13.84 -18.96
N GLU A 37 -0.19 13.19 -19.75
CA GLU A 37 0.26 12.09 -20.61
C GLU A 37 1.27 12.65 -21.60
N VAL A 38 2.53 12.29 -21.41
CA VAL A 38 3.57 12.51 -22.40
C VAL A 38 3.52 11.28 -23.29
N GLU A 39 3.12 11.45 -24.55
CA GLU A 39 3.34 10.41 -25.56
C GLU A 39 4.84 10.12 -25.58
N GLU A 40 5.22 8.88 -25.24
CA GLU A 40 6.61 8.45 -25.40
C GLU A 40 6.91 8.42 -26.90
N THR A 41 7.54 9.48 -27.41
CA THR A 41 8.06 9.56 -28.78
C THR A 41 9.13 8.47 -28.93
N THR A 42 8.70 7.32 -29.43
CA THR A 42 9.50 6.13 -29.72
C THR A 42 10.22 6.31 -31.07
N THR A 43 11.00 7.39 -31.21
CA THR A 43 11.64 7.75 -32.50
C THR A 43 13.16 7.61 -32.51
N GLU A 44 13.77 6.96 -31.52
CA GLU A 44 15.20 6.63 -31.58
C GLU A 44 15.40 5.12 -31.76
N THR A 45 16.18 4.76 -32.79
CA THR A 45 16.69 3.41 -33.02
C THR A 45 17.41 2.95 -31.76
N LYS A 46 16.78 2.09 -30.96
CA LYS A 46 17.38 1.55 -29.73
C LYS A 46 18.54 0.63 -30.10
N GLU A 47 19.77 1.14 -30.00
CA GLU A 47 20.96 0.28 -30.03
C GLU A 47 20.97 -0.60 -28.77
N ALA A 48 21.01 -1.92 -28.96
CA ALA A 48 21.02 -2.90 -27.89
C ALA A 48 21.95 -4.07 -28.23
N GLY A 49 22.62 -4.61 -27.20
CA GLY A 49 23.42 -5.82 -27.30
C GLY A 49 22.56 -7.08 -27.38
N THR A 50 23.20 -8.21 -27.70
CA THR A 50 22.53 -9.53 -27.79
C THR A 50 22.79 -10.41 -26.57
N ASP A 51 23.89 -10.20 -25.87
CA ASP A 51 24.28 -10.96 -24.68
C ASP A 51 25.14 -10.11 -23.74
N ASN A 52 25.45 -10.67 -22.58
CA ASN A 52 26.26 -10.04 -21.53
C ASN A 52 27.69 -10.60 -21.45
N ARG A 53 28.18 -11.32 -22.47
CA ARG A 53 29.46 -12.06 -22.38
C ARG A 53 30.68 -11.16 -22.14
N ASN A 54 30.58 -9.90 -22.56
CA ASN A 54 31.62 -8.87 -22.42
C ASN A 54 31.28 -7.80 -21.38
N ILE A 55 30.16 -7.94 -20.65
CA ILE A 55 29.79 -7.01 -19.58
C ILE A 55 30.48 -7.47 -18.30
N VAL A 56 31.34 -6.62 -17.75
CA VAL A 56 32.08 -6.88 -16.49
C VAL A 56 31.51 -5.98 -15.40
N ASP A 57 31.29 -6.55 -14.21
CA ASP A 57 30.90 -5.79 -13.03
C ASP A 57 32.13 -5.21 -12.32
N ASP A 58 32.58 -4.07 -12.81
CA ASP A 58 33.77 -3.37 -12.33
C ASP A 58 33.46 -2.30 -11.25
N GLY A 59 32.19 -2.13 -10.90
CA GLY A 59 31.71 -1.07 -10.01
C GLY A 59 31.83 0.35 -10.58
N LYS A 60 32.27 0.52 -11.84
CA LYS A 60 32.58 1.81 -12.49
C LYS A 60 31.72 2.07 -13.72
N SER A 61 30.72 1.23 -13.94
CA SER A 61 29.76 1.35 -15.04
C SER A 61 28.91 2.62 -15.01
N GLN A 62 28.72 3.25 -13.84
CA GLN A 62 28.02 4.52 -13.68
C GLN A 62 29.03 5.63 -13.40
N LYS A 63 29.05 6.65 -14.24
CA LYS A 63 30.00 7.77 -14.11
C LYS A 63 29.56 8.83 -13.09
N LEU A 64 28.27 8.90 -12.76
CA LEU A 64 27.75 9.81 -11.74
C LEU A 64 27.93 9.22 -10.34
N THR A 65 28.47 10.02 -9.42
CA THR A 65 28.61 9.60 -8.01
C THR A 65 27.29 9.73 -7.26
N HIS A 66 27.25 9.17 -6.05
CA HIS A 66 26.11 9.35 -5.15
C HIS A 66 25.83 10.84 -4.84
N ASP A 67 26.88 11.62 -4.62
CA ASP A 67 26.77 13.04 -4.29
C ASP A 67 26.26 13.87 -5.47
N ASP A 68 26.67 13.53 -6.70
CA ASP A 68 26.13 14.15 -7.92
C ASP A 68 24.61 13.90 -8.01
N ILE A 69 24.18 12.66 -7.80
CA ILE A 69 22.75 12.29 -7.85
C ILE A 69 21.96 13.02 -6.76
N LYS A 70 22.53 13.19 -5.57
CA LYS A 70 21.92 13.97 -4.49
C LYS A 70 21.80 15.44 -4.88
N ALA A 71 22.85 16.02 -5.45
CA ALA A 71 22.84 17.40 -5.93
C ALA A 71 21.78 17.64 -7.02
N LEU A 72 21.54 16.67 -7.93
CA LEU A 72 20.46 16.76 -8.92
C LEU A 72 19.08 16.83 -8.24
N LYS A 73 18.86 16.04 -7.18
CA LYS A 73 17.60 16.07 -6.41
C LYS A 73 17.43 17.36 -5.63
N ASP A 74 18.50 17.83 -4.99
CA ASP A 74 18.47 19.06 -4.17
C ASP A 74 18.23 20.30 -5.04
N LYS A 75 18.66 20.28 -6.31
CA LYS A 75 18.32 21.28 -7.33
C LYS A 75 16.87 21.22 -7.82
N GLY A 76 16.08 20.23 -7.39
CA GLY A 76 14.69 20.06 -7.81
C GLY A 76 14.53 19.61 -9.27
N ILE A 77 15.54 18.94 -9.83
CA ILE A 77 15.46 18.40 -11.20
C ILE A 77 14.39 17.31 -11.25
N LYS A 78 13.62 17.28 -12.35
CA LYS A 78 12.56 16.29 -12.56
C LYS A 78 13.12 14.87 -12.58
N GLY A 79 12.36 13.91 -12.04
CA GLY A 79 12.75 12.50 -11.99
C GLY A 79 13.13 11.91 -13.35
N GLN A 80 12.38 12.26 -14.40
CA GLN A 80 12.64 11.86 -15.79
C GLN A 80 14.05 12.26 -16.26
N GLU A 81 14.44 13.50 -15.99
CA GLU A 81 15.75 14.04 -16.36
C GLU A 81 16.88 13.32 -15.61
N ILE A 82 16.67 13.00 -14.32
CA ILE A 82 17.61 12.20 -13.54
C ILE A 82 17.78 10.80 -14.14
N VAL A 83 16.68 10.18 -14.59
CA VAL A 83 16.74 8.86 -15.26
C VAL A 83 17.53 8.95 -16.56
N GLN A 84 17.28 9.99 -17.37
CA GLN A 84 17.99 10.21 -18.63
C GLN A 84 19.50 10.40 -18.40
N GLN A 85 19.90 11.25 -17.46
CA GLN A 85 21.32 11.43 -17.13
C GLN A 85 21.98 10.15 -16.61
N LEU A 86 21.25 9.33 -15.85
CA LEU A 86 21.76 8.03 -15.40
C LEU A 86 21.93 7.01 -16.52
N ILE A 87 21.17 7.13 -17.62
CA ILE A 87 21.30 6.31 -18.82
C ILE A 87 22.53 6.77 -19.61
N GLU A 88 22.62 8.07 -19.89
CA GLU A 88 23.71 8.68 -20.67
C GLU A 88 25.08 8.49 -20.00
N ASN A 89 25.12 8.46 -18.66
CA ASN A 89 26.34 8.24 -17.89
C ASN A 89 26.62 6.77 -17.56
N SER A 90 25.84 5.83 -18.10
CA SER A 90 26.09 4.39 -17.95
C SER A 90 26.87 3.85 -19.14
N THR A 91 28.12 3.43 -18.92
CA THR A 91 28.99 2.88 -19.98
C THR A 91 28.45 1.60 -20.59
N THR A 92 27.77 0.79 -19.79
CA THR A 92 27.26 -0.54 -20.18
C THR A 92 25.82 -0.52 -20.67
N PHE A 93 25.12 0.63 -20.71
CA PHE A 93 23.69 0.64 -21.04
C PHE A 93 23.40 0.21 -22.48
N ARG A 94 24.15 0.72 -23.45
CA ARG A 94 24.03 0.34 -24.87
C ARG A 94 24.37 -1.13 -25.14
N ASP A 95 25.28 -1.70 -24.35
CA ASP A 95 25.73 -3.09 -24.50
C ASP A 95 24.74 -4.09 -23.89
N LYS A 96 23.77 -3.62 -23.11
CA LYS A 96 22.70 -4.46 -22.57
C LYS A 96 21.71 -4.86 -23.66
N THR A 97 21.11 -6.02 -23.43
CA THR A 97 19.94 -6.45 -24.20
C THR A 97 18.76 -5.52 -23.99
N GLU A 98 17.83 -5.47 -24.95
CA GLU A 98 16.63 -4.64 -24.87
C GLU A 98 15.85 -4.87 -23.56
N PHE A 99 15.63 -6.13 -23.18
CA PHE A 99 14.97 -6.45 -21.91
C PHE A 99 15.73 -5.95 -20.68
N ALA A 100 17.07 -5.97 -20.72
CA ALA A 100 17.89 -5.47 -19.63
C ALA A 100 17.91 -3.93 -19.58
N GLN A 101 17.86 -3.25 -20.73
CA GLN A 101 17.66 -1.81 -20.83
C GLN A 101 16.30 -1.40 -20.24
N ASP A 102 15.21 -2.02 -20.67
CA ASP A 102 13.86 -1.75 -20.16
C ASP A 102 13.74 -2.04 -18.66
N LYS A 103 14.32 -3.14 -18.19
CA LYS A 103 14.41 -3.46 -16.75
C LYS A 103 15.19 -2.39 -15.98
N TYR A 104 16.29 -1.89 -16.53
CA TYR A 104 17.08 -0.82 -15.94
C TYR A 104 16.26 0.48 -15.85
N ILE A 105 15.66 0.91 -16.96
CA ILE A 105 14.81 2.10 -17.03
C ILE A 105 13.68 1.99 -16.00
N LYS A 106 12.93 0.88 -15.98
CA LYS A 106 11.84 0.65 -15.03
C LYS A 106 12.29 0.73 -13.57
N LYS A 107 13.47 0.20 -13.24
CA LYS A 107 14.06 0.32 -11.89
C LYS A 107 14.37 1.79 -11.54
N LYS A 108 14.89 2.58 -12.48
CA LYS A 108 15.21 3.99 -12.27
C LYS A 108 13.95 4.86 -12.21
N LYS A 109 13.01 4.71 -13.14
CA LYS A 109 11.69 5.39 -13.12
C LYS A 109 10.99 5.14 -11.77
N LYS A 110 10.91 3.89 -11.29
CA LYS A 110 10.32 3.58 -9.98
C LYS A 110 10.96 4.32 -8.79
N LYS A 111 12.25 4.65 -8.86
CA LYS A 111 13.00 5.32 -7.78
C LYS A 111 12.92 6.85 -7.87
N TYR A 112 12.92 7.42 -9.07
CA TYR A 112 13.06 8.87 -9.28
C TYR A 112 11.78 9.55 -9.80
N GLU A 113 10.92 8.82 -10.53
CA GLU A 113 9.59 9.28 -10.94
C GLU A 113 8.55 8.79 -9.95
N ALA A 114 8.46 9.48 -8.80
CA ALA A 114 7.42 9.21 -7.81
C ALA A 114 6.08 9.75 -8.31
N VAL A 115 5.23 8.81 -8.71
CA VAL A 115 3.93 9.08 -9.32
C VAL A 115 2.84 8.48 -8.44
N ILE A 116 1.85 9.30 -8.07
CA ILE A 116 0.80 8.94 -7.12
C ILE A 116 -0.55 8.98 -7.82
N THR A 117 -1.28 7.87 -7.79
CA THR A 117 -2.65 7.79 -8.31
C THR A 117 -3.64 7.80 -7.16
N ILE A 118 -4.61 8.73 -7.19
CA ILE A 118 -5.68 8.79 -6.19
C ILE A 118 -6.86 7.97 -6.69
N VAL A 119 -7.27 6.96 -5.92
CA VAL A 119 -8.30 5.99 -6.30
C VAL A 119 -9.44 5.95 -5.30
N LYS A 120 -10.63 5.59 -5.78
CA LYS A 120 -11.81 5.45 -4.92
C LYS A 120 -11.66 4.21 -4.03
N PRO A 121 -11.93 4.29 -2.71
CA PRO A 121 -11.96 3.11 -1.85
C PRO A 121 -12.91 2.04 -2.37
N SER A 122 -12.51 0.78 -2.24
CA SER A 122 -13.34 -0.39 -2.54
C SER A 122 -12.81 -1.60 -1.78
N THR A 123 -13.62 -2.65 -1.64
CA THR A 123 -13.19 -3.92 -1.03
C THR A 123 -11.89 -4.42 -1.67
N ARG A 124 -11.80 -4.36 -3.00
CA ARG A 124 -10.61 -4.78 -3.74
C ARG A 124 -9.36 -4.04 -3.29
N ILE A 125 -9.42 -2.71 -3.25
CA ILE A 125 -8.26 -1.88 -2.90
C ILE A 125 -7.91 -2.00 -1.42
N LEU A 126 -8.91 -1.91 -0.54
CA LEU A 126 -8.69 -1.93 0.91
C LEU A 126 -8.20 -3.29 1.40
N SER A 127 -8.74 -4.39 0.90
CA SER A 127 -8.26 -5.73 1.27
C SER A 127 -6.83 -6.00 0.77
N THR A 128 -6.47 -5.56 -0.43
CA THR A 128 -5.08 -5.60 -0.90
C THR A 128 -4.17 -4.73 -0.03
N MET A 129 -4.61 -3.52 0.33
CA MET A 129 -3.84 -2.61 1.18
C MET A 129 -3.59 -3.19 2.56
N TYR A 130 -4.64 -3.65 3.26
CA TYR A 130 -4.48 -4.23 4.60
C TYR A 130 -3.62 -5.48 4.58
N TYR A 131 -3.76 -6.37 3.60
CA TYR A 131 -2.91 -7.55 3.50
C TYR A 131 -1.42 -7.18 3.27
N ALA A 132 -1.15 -6.13 2.50
CA ALA A 132 0.22 -5.71 2.21
C ALA A 132 0.86 -4.87 3.34
N ARG A 133 0.07 -4.01 4.02
CA ARG A 133 0.58 -3.05 5.01
C ARG A 133 0.42 -3.50 6.45
N GLU A 134 -0.71 -4.14 6.77
CA GLU A 134 -1.15 -4.42 8.13
C GLU A 134 -1.80 -5.82 8.24
N PRO A 135 -1.15 -6.90 7.75
CA PRO A 135 -1.77 -8.22 7.69
C PRO A 135 -2.15 -8.76 9.08
N GLY A 136 -1.39 -8.41 10.12
CA GLY A 136 -1.70 -8.78 11.50
C GLY A 136 -3.05 -8.25 11.99
N LYS A 137 -3.47 -7.05 11.56
CA LYS A 137 -4.76 -6.44 11.95
C LYS A 137 -5.97 -7.14 11.33
N ILE A 138 -5.75 -7.99 10.33
CA ILE A 138 -6.80 -8.73 9.61
C ILE A 138 -6.60 -10.24 9.68
N ASN A 139 -5.88 -10.74 10.68
CA ASN A 139 -5.59 -12.17 10.86
C ASN A 139 -4.98 -12.81 9.61
N HIS A 140 -4.16 -12.06 8.86
CA HIS A 140 -3.55 -12.47 7.60
C HIS A 140 -4.56 -12.91 6.52
N LEU A 141 -5.80 -12.41 6.59
CA LEU A 141 -6.83 -12.66 5.59
C LEU A 141 -6.43 -12.06 4.23
N ARG A 142 -6.07 -12.90 3.26
CA ARG A 142 -5.79 -12.45 1.90
C ARG A 142 -7.10 -12.07 1.17
N TYR A 143 -6.98 -11.12 0.25
CA TYR A 143 -8.09 -10.53 -0.51
C TYR A 143 -8.87 -11.52 -1.38
N ASP A 144 -8.22 -12.56 -1.90
CA ASP A 144 -8.84 -13.69 -2.62
C ASP A 144 -9.70 -14.56 -1.69
N THR A 145 -9.22 -14.86 -0.49
CA THR A 145 -10.01 -15.55 0.55
C THR A 145 -11.23 -14.74 0.94
N LEU A 146 -11.09 -13.42 1.13
CA LEU A 146 -12.23 -12.54 1.39
C LEU A 146 -13.25 -12.58 0.23
N ALA A 147 -12.80 -12.57 -1.02
CA ALA A 147 -13.69 -12.69 -2.18
C ALA A 147 -14.46 -14.03 -2.19
N GLN A 148 -13.81 -15.13 -1.80
CA GLN A 148 -14.47 -16.43 -1.63
C GLN A 148 -15.51 -16.39 -0.51
N MET A 149 -15.19 -15.82 0.65
CA MET A 149 -16.13 -15.68 1.77
C MET A 149 -17.41 -14.95 1.36
N LEU A 150 -17.28 -13.82 0.63
CA LEU A 150 -18.44 -13.05 0.17
C LEU A 150 -19.30 -13.82 -0.85
N THR A 151 -18.66 -14.66 -1.67
CA THR A 151 -19.34 -15.45 -2.70
C THR A 151 -20.03 -16.67 -2.10
N LEU A 152 -19.32 -17.44 -1.27
CA LEU A 152 -19.84 -18.62 -0.56
C LEU A 152 -20.94 -18.24 0.43
N GLY A 153 -20.79 -17.10 1.11
CA GLY A 153 -21.83 -16.52 1.98
C GLY A 153 -23.02 -15.93 1.21
N ASN A 154 -22.99 -15.93 -0.13
CA ASN A 154 -24.03 -15.42 -1.00
C ASN A 154 -24.48 -13.99 -0.62
N ILE A 155 -23.48 -13.14 -0.35
CA ILE A 155 -23.70 -11.78 0.15
C ILE A 155 -24.27 -10.91 -0.98
N ARG A 156 -25.46 -10.37 -0.75
CA ARG A 156 -26.20 -9.51 -1.68
C ARG A 156 -27.19 -8.62 -0.93
N ALA A 157 -27.68 -7.60 -1.64
CA ALA A 157 -28.76 -6.72 -1.18
C ALA A 157 -29.98 -7.50 -0.68
N GLY A 158 -30.55 -7.06 0.45
CA GLY A 158 -31.77 -7.61 1.03
C GLY A 158 -31.56 -8.77 2.01
N ASN A 159 -30.34 -9.29 2.14
CA ASN A 159 -30.03 -10.32 3.15
C ASN A 159 -30.13 -9.77 4.58
N LYS A 160 -30.37 -10.66 5.55
CA LYS A 160 -30.14 -10.41 6.98
C LYS A 160 -28.89 -11.19 7.39
N MET A 161 -27.79 -10.48 7.63
CA MET A 161 -26.47 -11.08 7.88
C MET A 161 -26.09 -10.98 9.35
N ILE A 162 -25.38 -12.00 9.85
CA ILE A 162 -24.65 -11.93 11.12
C ILE A 162 -23.17 -11.94 10.77
N VAL A 163 -22.41 -11.00 11.32
CA VAL A 163 -20.96 -10.89 11.11
C VAL A 163 -20.27 -10.87 12.47
N MET A 164 -19.38 -11.82 12.71
CA MET A 164 -18.43 -11.78 13.82
C MET A 164 -17.04 -11.65 13.21
N GLU A 165 -16.32 -10.57 13.53
CA GLU A 165 -14.97 -10.36 13.04
C GLU A 165 -14.08 -9.66 14.06
N THR A 166 -12.78 -9.87 13.91
CA THR A 166 -11.71 -9.10 14.57
C THR A 166 -10.71 -8.58 13.52
N CYS A 167 -11.18 -8.31 12.30
CA CYS A 167 -10.36 -7.89 11.16
C CYS A 167 -10.43 -6.38 10.91
N ALA A 168 -10.34 -5.58 11.97
CA ALA A 168 -10.39 -4.12 11.93
C ALA A 168 -11.65 -3.49 11.27
N GLY A 169 -12.71 -4.26 11.03
CA GLY A 169 -13.90 -3.78 10.29
C GLY A 169 -13.87 -4.07 8.79
N LEU A 170 -12.85 -4.77 8.29
CA LEU A 170 -12.64 -4.99 6.85
C LEU A 170 -13.69 -5.95 6.27
N VAL A 171 -14.02 -7.04 6.99
CA VAL A 171 -15.02 -8.00 6.53
C VAL A 171 -16.40 -7.36 6.58
N LEU A 172 -16.74 -6.63 7.65
CA LEU A 172 -17.98 -5.85 7.72
C LEU A 172 -18.08 -4.87 6.54
N GLY A 173 -17.02 -4.09 6.28
CA GLY A 173 -17.03 -3.13 5.18
C GLY A 173 -17.27 -3.79 3.82
N ALA A 174 -16.63 -4.95 3.58
CA ALA A 174 -16.84 -5.71 2.37
C ALA A 174 -18.28 -6.26 2.23
N VAL A 175 -18.89 -6.70 3.34
CA VAL A 175 -20.30 -7.12 3.38
C VAL A 175 -21.22 -5.92 3.10
N MET A 176 -20.96 -4.77 3.73
CA MET A 176 -21.72 -3.53 3.52
C MET A 176 -21.65 -3.06 2.06
N GLU A 177 -20.47 -3.10 1.44
CA GLU A 177 -20.28 -2.75 0.02
C GLU A 177 -21.16 -3.63 -0.90
N ARG A 178 -21.20 -4.94 -0.64
CA ARG A 178 -21.98 -5.91 -1.41
C ARG A 178 -23.49 -5.83 -1.17
N MET A 179 -23.90 -5.43 0.02
CA MET A 179 -25.32 -5.26 0.38
C MET A 179 -25.89 -3.92 -0.08
N GLY A 180 -25.04 -2.90 -0.31
CA GLY A 180 -25.44 -1.63 -0.89
C GLY A 180 -26.47 -0.85 -0.07
N GLY A 181 -26.50 -1.07 1.25
CA GLY A 181 -27.46 -0.44 2.17
C GLY A 181 -28.82 -1.13 2.26
N TYR A 182 -29.05 -2.25 1.58
CA TYR A 182 -30.31 -2.99 1.61
C TYR A 182 -30.22 -4.25 2.48
N GLY A 183 -31.22 -4.47 3.34
CA GLY A 183 -31.24 -5.60 4.29
C GLY A 183 -30.84 -5.15 5.68
N SER A 184 -30.25 -6.05 6.48
CA SER A 184 -29.67 -5.67 7.78
C SER A 184 -28.48 -6.55 8.17
N ILE A 185 -27.58 -5.99 8.98
CA ILE A 185 -26.39 -6.67 9.47
C ILE A 185 -26.39 -6.58 11.00
N ILE A 186 -26.15 -7.71 11.68
CA ILE A 186 -25.85 -7.75 13.11
C ILE A 186 -24.37 -8.06 13.26
N GLN A 187 -23.59 -7.07 13.70
CA GLN A 187 -22.19 -7.24 14.03
C GLN A 187 -22.05 -7.72 15.48
N MET A 188 -21.62 -8.96 15.66
CA MET A 188 -21.20 -9.43 16.97
C MET A 188 -19.79 -8.95 17.26
N TYR A 189 -19.54 -8.51 18.50
CA TYR A 189 -18.23 -8.00 18.90
C TYR A 189 -17.77 -8.55 20.25
N PRO A 190 -16.47 -8.81 20.44
CA PRO A 190 -15.88 -9.07 21.75
C PRO A 190 -15.53 -7.76 22.46
N GLY A 191 -15.30 -7.82 23.78
CA GLY A 191 -14.82 -6.66 24.54
C GLY A 191 -15.86 -5.54 24.67
N GLY A 192 -15.39 -4.29 24.65
CA GLY A 192 -16.20 -3.10 24.93
C GLY A 192 -16.98 -2.54 23.73
N GLY A 193 -16.66 -2.94 22.50
CA GLY A 193 -17.32 -2.41 21.29
C GLY A 193 -16.73 -2.98 20.00
N PRO A 194 -17.43 -2.83 18.87
CA PRO A 194 -16.94 -3.27 17.57
C PRO A 194 -15.81 -2.37 17.04
N VAL A 195 -14.80 -2.99 16.40
CA VAL A 195 -13.75 -2.24 15.68
C VAL A 195 -14.20 -1.99 14.24
N ARG A 196 -14.20 -0.72 13.81
CA ARG A 196 -14.66 -0.28 12.47
C ARG A 196 -13.68 0.62 11.72
N ALA A 197 -12.40 0.63 12.09
CA ALA A 197 -11.38 1.49 11.48
C ALA A 197 -11.27 1.31 9.95
N ALA A 198 -11.23 0.06 9.47
CA ALA A 198 -11.22 -0.24 8.04
C ALA A 198 -12.55 0.09 7.36
N THR A 199 -13.68 -0.08 8.07
CA THR A 199 -15.03 0.25 7.57
C THR A 199 -15.14 1.74 7.25
N SER A 200 -14.57 2.61 8.08
CA SER A 200 -14.56 4.07 7.85
C SER A 200 -13.83 4.46 6.56
N CYS A 201 -12.80 3.70 6.15
CA CYS A 201 -12.06 3.94 4.91
C CYS A 201 -12.91 3.74 3.64
N PHE A 202 -14.03 3.02 3.70
CA PHE A 202 -14.92 2.83 2.53
C PHE A 202 -15.70 4.10 2.16
N GLY A 203 -15.91 5.01 3.12
CA GLY A 203 -16.70 6.23 2.89
C GLY A 203 -18.17 5.96 2.59
N PHE A 204 -18.79 5.00 3.29
CA PHE A 204 -20.20 4.68 3.08
C PHE A 204 -21.14 5.85 3.44
N PRO A 205 -22.27 6.01 2.72
CA PRO A 205 -23.31 6.95 3.12
C PRO A 205 -23.87 6.64 4.52
N LYS A 206 -24.26 7.66 5.28
CA LYS A 206 -24.86 7.51 6.62
C LYS A 206 -26.05 6.53 6.63
N LEU A 207 -26.84 6.49 5.56
CA LEU A 207 -27.99 5.59 5.41
C LEU A 207 -27.63 4.11 5.56
N PHE A 208 -26.40 3.70 5.22
CA PHE A 208 -25.97 2.29 5.35
C PHE A 208 -25.94 1.85 6.82
N PHE A 209 -25.69 2.78 7.74
CA PHE A 209 -25.56 2.50 9.17
C PHE A 209 -26.92 2.34 9.87
N ASN A 210 -28.02 2.85 9.28
CA ASN A 210 -29.36 2.64 9.83
C ASN A 210 -29.76 1.15 9.89
N ASN A 211 -29.14 0.34 9.03
CA ASN A 211 -29.38 -1.10 8.91
C ASN A 211 -28.27 -1.94 9.55
N LEU A 212 -27.31 -1.29 10.22
CA LEU A 212 -26.23 -1.93 10.95
C LEU A 212 -26.58 -1.94 12.44
N HIS A 213 -26.65 -3.12 13.01
CA HIS A 213 -26.85 -3.34 14.43
C HIS A 213 -25.63 -4.02 15.02
N GLU A 214 -25.47 -3.92 16.33
CA GLU A 214 -24.39 -4.56 17.05
C GLU A 214 -24.90 -5.32 18.26
N PHE A 215 -24.18 -6.37 18.62
CA PHE A 215 -24.53 -7.21 19.77
C PHE A 215 -23.28 -7.75 20.46
N PRO A 216 -23.13 -7.61 21.79
CA PRO A 216 -21.96 -8.12 22.49
C PRO A 216 -21.93 -9.65 22.47
N LEU A 217 -20.84 -10.22 21.98
CA LEU A 217 -20.64 -11.66 21.88
C LEU A 217 -20.75 -12.36 23.24
N SER A 218 -20.35 -11.68 24.32
CA SER A 218 -20.43 -12.17 25.70
C SER A 218 -21.86 -12.41 26.20
N LYS A 219 -22.89 -11.89 25.51
CA LYS A 219 -24.31 -12.03 25.89
C LYS A 219 -25.05 -13.07 25.05
N VAL A 220 -24.39 -13.73 24.11
CA VAL A 220 -25.04 -14.71 23.22
C VAL A 220 -25.60 -15.89 24.02
N ASP A 221 -24.88 -16.40 25.01
CA ASP A 221 -25.37 -17.51 25.85
C ASP A 221 -26.62 -17.12 26.66
N SER A 222 -26.64 -15.93 27.25
CA SER A 222 -27.82 -15.39 27.93
C SER A 222 -29.02 -15.22 26.99
N LEU A 223 -28.76 -14.83 25.73
CA LEU A 223 -29.80 -14.68 24.71
C LEU A 223 -30.40 -16.05 24.35
N LEU A 224 -29.56 -17.06 24.18
CA LEU A 224 -29.99 -18.43 23.85
C LEU A 224 -30.73 -19.11 25.01
N SER A 225 -30.34 -18.84 26.25
CA SER A 225 -30.99 -19.37 27.46
C SER A 225 -32.26 -18.62 27.87
N GLY A 226 -32.63 -17.53 27.17
CA GLY A 226 -33.80 -16.72 27.48
C GLY A 226 -33.64 -15.85 28.75
N THR A 227 -32.42 -15.69 29.24
CA THR A 227 -32.10 -14.90 30.44
C THR A 227 -31.57 -13.50 30.11
N PHE A 228 -31.43 -13.18 28.82
CA PHE A 228 -30.99 -11.87 28.35
C PHE A 228 -32.00 -10.77 28.67
N SER A 229 -31.53 -9.68 29.27
CA SER A 229 -32.27 -8.43 29.45
C SER A 229 -31.56 -7.28 28.76
N THR A 230 -32.31 -6.47 28.02
CA THR A 230 -31.83 -5.32 27.24
C THR A 230 -31.24 -4.22 28.12
N GLU A 231 -31.63 -4.15 29.40
CA GLU A 231 -31.09 -3.20 30.40
C GLU A 231 -29.60 -3.44 30.71
N SER A 232 -29.06 -4.61 30.34
CA SER A 232 -27.67 -4.99 30.62
C SER A 232 -26.67 -4.59 29.52
N LEU A 233 -27.14 -3.91 28.47
CA LEU A 233 -26.28 -3.38 27.42
C LEU A 233 -25.72 -2.01 27.85
N PRO A 234 -24.42 -1.72 27.63
CA PRO A 234 -23.91 -0.36 27.77
C PRO A 234 -24.66 0.57 26.81
N SER A 235 -25.07 1.75 27.31
CA SER A 235 -25.70 2.80 26.49
C SER A 235 -24.76 3.25 25.37
N GLU A 236 -25.32 3.52 24.19
CA GLU A 236 -24.61 4.10 23.03
C GLU A 236 -23.62 5.20 23.48
N PRO A 237 -22.34 5.17 23.06
CA PRO A 237 -21.47 6.31 23.26
C PRO A 237 -21.99 7.48 22.42
N GLU A 238 -22.23 8.62 23.07
CA GLU A 238 -22.39 9.89 22.37
C GLU A 238 -21.18 10.12 21.46
N ASP A 239 -21.45 10.73 20.30
CA ASP A 239 -20.52 11.04 19.20
C ASP A 239 -19.37 11.94 19.68
N ASN A 240 -18.45 11.38 20.46
CA ASN A 240 -17.19 12.00 20.81
C ASN A 240 -16.32 11.90 19.57
N THR A 241 -16.23 13.01 18.85
CA THR A 241 -15.13 13.33 17.93
C THR A 241 -13.81 12.93 18.58
N LEU A 242 -13.33 11.73 18.24
CA LEU A 242 -12.00 11.28 18.61
C LEU A 242 -11.01 12.10 17.79
N MET A 243 -10.29 12.97 18.49
CA MET A 243 -9.01 13.47 18.03
C MET A 243 -8.16 12.25 17.66
N GLU A 244 -7.73 12.20 16.40
CA GLU A 244 -6.81 11.19 15.90
C GLU A 244 -5.49 11.30 16.66
N GLU A 245 -5.25 10.40 17.62
CA GLU A 245 -3.87 10.05 17.94
C GLU A 245 -3.36 9.14 16.82
N GLU A 246 -2.79 9.79 15.80
CA GLU A 246 -1.87 9.14 14.85
C GLU A 246 -0.61 8.71 15.63
N SER A 247 -0.70 7.58 16.34
CA SER A 247 0.49 6.81 16.68
C SER A 247 0.94 6.08 15.41
N ASN A 248 1.72 6.77 14.59
CA ASN A 248 2.74 6.08 13.81
C ASN A 248 3.67 5.41 14.83
N GLY A 249 3.80 4.09 14.73
CA GLY A 249 4.68 3.30 15.59
C GLY A 249 6.07 3.92 15.68
N LEU A 250 6.35 4.48 16.86
CA LEU A 250 7.64 4.98 17.30
C LEU A 250 7.86 4.38 18.68
N THR A 251 8.50 3.21 18.73
CA THR A 251 9.27 2.82 19.91
C THR A 251 10.66 3.42 19.74
N ASP A 252 10.89 4.55 20.41
CA ASP A 252 12.21 5.05 20.73
C ASP A 252 12.86 4.07 21.73
N GLU A 253 13.74 3.19 21.24
CA GLU A 253 14.80 2.67 22.09
C GLU A 253 16.02 3.57 21.98
N LYS A 254 16.40 4.05 23.16
CA LYS A 254 17.45 5.02 23.45
C LYS A 254 18.80 4.59 22.87
N GLN A 255 19.45 5.52 22.18
CA GLN A 255 20.82 5.44 21.64
C GLN A 255 21.81 4.73 22.59
N THR A 256 22.54 3.75 22.04
CA THR A 256 23.96 3.56 22.34
C THR A 256 24.73 3.57 21.03
N SER A 257 25.77 4.39 21.01
CA SER A 257 26.60 4.78 19.87
C SER A 257 27.44 3.65 19.29
N LEU A 258 27.33 3.38 17.99
CA LEU A 258 28.42 2.86 17.15
C LEU A 258 28.25 3.41 15.72
N GLN A 259 29.31 3.99 15.17
CA GLN A 259 29.42 4.41 13.78
C GLN A 259 29.54 3.17 12.89
N GLU A 260 28.62 2.96 11.96
CA GLU A 260 28.79 2.00 10.87
C GLU A 260 28.46 2.66 9.53
N THR A 261 29.49 2.69 8.68
CA THR A 261 29.48 2.97 7.25
C THR A 261 28.76 1.83 6.53
N GLU A 262 27.71 2.11 5.74
CA GLU A 262 27.06 1.08 4.91
C GLU A 262 27.63 1.08 3.48
N GLU A 263 28.39 0.03 3.18
CA GLU A 263 28.73 -0.49 1.85
C GLU A 263 27.53 -1.26 1.27
N GLU A 264 27.34 -1.23 -0.06
CA GLU A 264 26.33 -2.04 -0.75
C GLU A 264 26.70 -3.55 -0.73
N PRO A 265 25.73 -4.48 -0.58
CA PRO A 265 26.04 -5.91 -0.54
C PRO A 265 26.22 -6.47 -1.96
N THR A 266 27.42 -6.95 -2.24
CA THR A 266 27.70 -7.87 -3.35
C THR A 266 27.17 -9.26 -2.98
N THR A 267 26.38 -9.84 -3.88
CA THR A 267 25.92 -11.24 -3.74
C THR A 267 26.73 -12.10 -4.71
N GLU A 268 27.82 -12.67 -4.22
CA GLU A 268 28.49 -13.81 -4.87
C GLU A 268 27.92 -15.11 -4.29
N ALA A 269 27.22 -15.87 -5.13
CA ALA A 269 26.98 -17.28 -4.91
C ALA A 269 28.19 -18.05 -5.42
N ALA A 270 29.01 -18.57 -4.51
CA ALA A 270 30.06 -19.53 -4.85
C ALA A 270 29.42 -20.87 -5.20
N MET A 271 29.57 -21.30 -6.45
CA MET A 271 29.33 -22.68 -6.87
C MET A 271 30.46 -23.55 -6.30
N GLU A 272 30.12 -24.53 -5.46
CA GLU A 272 31.04 -25.61 -5.06
C GLU A 272 31.41 -26.44 -6.30
N ILE A 273 32.71 -26.56 -6.53
CA ILE A 273 33.29 -27.46 -7.52
C ILE A 273 33.40 -28.84 -6.88
N ASN A 274 32.70 -29.82 -7.45
CA ASN A 274 32.87 -31.23 -7.15
C ASN A 274 34.33 -31.65 -7.41
N GLN A 275 35.02 -32.11 -6.36
CA GLN A 275 36.22 -32.94 -6.49
C GLN A 275 35.87 -34.37 -6.06
N THR A 276 35.98 -35.26 -7.04
CA THR A 276 36.10 -36.72 -6.95
C THR A 276 37.33 -37.15 -6.17
N GLU A 277 37.16 -38.04 -5.19
CA GLU A 277 38.13 -39.06 -4.74
C GLU A 277 37.28 -40.31 -4.37
N GLU A 278 37.33 -41.41 -5.11
CA GLU A 278 38.26 -42.55 -4.93
C GLU A 278 38.43 -42.99 -3.47
N GLN A 279 37.52 -43.83 -2.97
CA GLN A 279 37.73 -45.23 -2.54
C GLN A 279 36.46 -45.82 -1.90
#